data_AF-A0A2N5LNB4-F1
#
_entry.id   AF-A0A2N5LNB4-F1
#
_cell.length_a   1.000
_cell.length_b   1.000
_cell.length_c   1.000
_cell.angle_alpha   90.00
_cell.angle_beta   90.00
_cell.angle_gamma   90.00
#
_symmetry.space_group_name_H-M   'P 1'
#
loop_
_entity.id
_entity.type
_entity.pdbx_description
1 polymer ?
#
loop_
_entity_poly.entity_id
_entity_poly.type
_entity_poly.pdbx_seq_one_letter_code
_entity_poly.pdbx_strand_id
1 'polypeptide(L)'
;MSMIGVSVASSKSLQLEATQEAYNKAVVKLNLLLIDDKTHEEVVRSKLFEVMDERNQLGKYSTSDLYVMQKSIEKTVDDFLAGLNEQTITA
;
A
#
# COMPACT_ATOMS: atom_id res chain seq x y z
N MET A 1 34.28 -28.44 3.96
CA MET A 1 33.30 -27.59 3.26
C MET A 1 32.33 -27.07 4.30
N SER A 2 32.35 -25.77 4.58
CA SER A 2 31.49 -25.15 5.59
C SER A 2 30.24 -24.61 4.88
N MET A 3 29.08 -25.23 5.11
CA MET A 3 27.79 -24.63 4.77
C MET A 3 27.51 -23.53 5.80
N ILE A 4 28.11 -22.35 5.63
CA ILE A 4 27.73 -21.15 6.38
C ILE A 4 27.16 -20.17 5.35
N GLY A 5 25.88 -19.87 5.49
CA GLY A 5 25.27 -18.75 4.77
C GLY A 5 23.88 -18.97 4.21
N VAL A 6 23.03 -19.81 4.79
CA VAL A 6 21.58 -19.56 4.62
C VAL A 6 21.27 -18.39 5.55
N SER A 7 21.38 -17.16 5.03
CA SER A 7 20.92 -15.96 5.74
C SER A 7 19.43 -16.15 6.04
N VAL A 8 19.11 -16.50 7.28
CA VAL A 8 17.74 -16.47 7.77
C VAL A 8 17.34 -15.00 7.77
N ALA A 9 16.44 -14.62 6.86
CA ALA A 9 15.88 -13.28 6.83
C ALA A 9 15.28 -12.98 8.21
N SER A 10 15.63 -11.82 8.80
CA SER A 10 15.08 -11.44 10.09
C SER A 10 13.56 -11.30 10.00
N SER A 11 12.84 -11.52 11.10
CA SER A 11 11.39 -11.34 11.15
C SER A 11 10.96 -9.95 10.65
N LYS A 12 11.77 -8.91 10.92
CA LYS A 12 11.57 -7.56 10.40
C LYS A 12 11.68 -7.51 8.86
N SER A 13 12.67 -8.18 8.27
CA SER A 13 12.86 -8.20 6.80
C SER A 13 11.67 -8.85 6.11
N LEU A 14 11.24 -10.02 6.58
CA LEU A 14 10.08 -10.74 6.02
C LEU A 14 8.80 -9.90 6.13
N GLN A 15 8.59 -9.26 7.28
CA GLN A 15 7.44 -8.39 7.48
C GLN A 15 7.50 -7.13 6.60
N LEU A 16 8.69 -6.55 6.39
CA LEU A 16 8.87 -5.41 5.49
C LEU A 16 8.49 -5.78 4.05
N GLU A 17 8.97 -6.92 3.55
CA GLU A 17 8.65 -7.42 2.21
C GLU A 17 7.13 -7.65 2.04
N ALA A 18 6.50 -8.32 3.00
CA ALA A 18 5.06 -8.54 3.00
C ALA A 18 4.25 -7.22 3.03
N THR A 19 4.73 -6.23 3.78
CA THR A 19 4.11 -4.90 3.85
C THR A 19 4.28 -4.15 2.54
N GLN A 20 5.48 -4.19 1.93
CA GLN A 20 5.73 -3.60 0.62
C GLN A 20 4.84 -4.21 -0.47
N GLU A 21 4.61 -5.52 -0.43
CA GLU A 21 3.70 -6.19 -1.36
C GLU A 21 2.26 -5.68 -1.21
N ALA A 22 1.76 -5.50 0.02
CA ALA A 22 0.43 -4.95 0.27
C ALA A 22 0.29 -3.52 -0.29
N TYR A 23 1.30 -2.67 -0.05
CA TYR A 23 1.34 -1.31 -0.64
C TYR A 23 1.41 -1.33 -2.17
N ASN A 24 2.16 -2.27 -2.77
CA ASN A 24 2.21 -2.41 -4.23
C ASN A 24 0.83 -2.74 -4.82
N LYS A 25 0.06 -3.62 -4.17
CA LYS A 25 -1.31 -3.95 -4.59
C LYS A 25 -2.22 -2.72 -4.54
N ALA A 26 -2.15 -1.94 -3.46
CA ALA A 26 -2.86 -0.68 -3.32
C ALA A 26 -2.51 0.33 -4.43
N VAL A 27 -1.22 0.50 -4.74
CA VAL A 27 -0.74 1.35 -5.84
C VAL A 27 -1.28 0.91 -7.20
N VAL A 28 -1.25 -0.40 -7.49
CA VAL A 28 -1.81 -0.94 -8.74
C VAL A 28 -3.30 -0.64 -8.84
N LYS A 29 -4.05 -0.82 -7.75
CA LYS A 29 -5.50 -0.56 -7.73
C LYS A 29 -5.83 0.90 -8.04
N LEU A 30 -5.12 1.85 -7.42
CA LEU A 30 -5.30 3.28 -7.69
C LEU A 30 -4.90 3.65 -9.13
N ASN A 31 -3.83 3.07 -9.66
CA ASN A 31 -3.41 3.31 -11.04
C ASN A 31 -4.42 2.77 -12.07
N LEU A 32 -5.01 1.60 -11.84
CA LEU A 32 -6.05 1.05 -12.71
C LEU A 32 -7.27 1.98 -12.75
N LEU A 33 -7.70 2.50 -11.60
CA LEU A 33 -8.79 3.47 -11.56
C LEU A 33 -8.46 4.73 -12.38
N LEU A 34 -7.24 5.26 -12.31
CA LEU A 34 -6.83 6.43 -13.10
C LEU A 34 -6.81 6.20 -14.61
N ILE A 35 -6.76 4.94 -15.05
CA ILE A 35 -6.87 4.55 -16.45
C ILE A 35 -8.35 4.51 -16.87
N ASP A 36 -9.21 3.96 -16.01
CA ASP A 36 -10.62 3.70 -16.32
C ASP A 36 -11.55 4.89 -16.05
N ASP A 37 -11.28 5.70 -15.02
CA ASP A 37 -12.08 6.83 -14.58
C ASP A 37 -11.23 8.10 -14.40
N LYS A 38 -11.65 9.18 -15.09
CA LYS A 38 -11.02 10.50 -15.07
C LYS A 38 -11.74 11.51 -14.18
N THR A 39 -12.93 11.15 -13.68
CA THR A 39 -13.82 12.02 -12.89
C THR A 39 -13.14 12.48 -11.60
N HIS A 40 -12.38 11.58 -10.95
CA HIS A 40 -11.70 11.83 -9.68
C HIS A 40 -10.17 11.89 -9.82
N GLU A 41 -9.64 12.18 -11.01
CA GLU A 41 -8.21 12.04 -11.31
C GLU A 41 -7.31 12.75 -10.29
N GLU A 42 -7.60 14.00 -9.94
CA GLU A 42 -6.79 14.77 -9.01
C GLU A 42 -6.77 14.13 -7.60
N VAL A 43 -7.94 13.74 -7.09
CA VAL A 43 -8.09 13.15 -5.75
C VAL A 43 -7.42 11.77 -5.70
N VAL A 44 -7.60 10.95 -6.72
CA VAL A 44 -6.98 9.62 -6.82
C VAL A 44 -5.46 9.73 -6.99
N ARG A 45 -4.95 10.70 -7.76
CA ARG A 45 -3.50 10.97 -7.87
C ARG A 45 -2.91 11.40 -6.54
N SER A 46 -3.59 12.28 -5.80
CA SER A 46 -3.14 12.69 -4.46
C SER A 46 -3.02 11.47 -3.53
N LYS A 47 -4.03 10.59 -3.53
CA LYS A 47 -4.01 9.36 -2.71
C LYS A 47 -2.91 8.40 -3.16
N LEU A 48 -2.66 8.27 -4.45
CA LEU A 48 -1.57 7.47 -4.99
C LEU A 48 -0.21 7.94 -4.47
N PHE A 49 0.05 9.25 -4.48
CA PHE A 49 1.30 9.79 -3.95
C PHE A 49 1.45 9.55 -2.45
N GLU A 50 0.38 9.73 -1.67
CA GLU A 50 0.37 9.41 -0.23
C GLU A 50 0.78 7.95 0.03
N VAL A 51 0.16 6.99 -0.68
CA VAL A 51 0.47 5.56 -0.54
C VAL A 51 1.92 5.25 -0.97
N MET A 52 2.41 5.89 -2.03
CA MET A 52 3.79 5.72 -2.49
C MET A 52 4.80 6.29 -1.48
N ASP A 53 4.52 7.45 -0.89
CA ASP A 53 5.36 8.07 0.12
C ASP A 53 5.43 7.23 1.39
N GLU A 54 4.29 6.76 1.89
CA GLU A 54 4.24 5.82 3.01
C GLU A 54 5.06 4.55 2.74
N ARG A 55 4.90 3.95 1.55
CA ARG A 55 5.68 2.79 1.12
C ARG A 55 7.18 3.05 1.19
N ASN A 56 7.63 4.23 0.76
CA ASN A 56 9.04 4.62 0.77
C ASN A 56 9.60 4.80 2.19
N GLN A 57 8.74 5.01 3.19
CA GLN A 57 9.13 5.15 4.59
C GLN A 57 9.05 3.83 5.40
N LEU A 58 8.56 2.72 4.84
CA LEU A 58 8.35 1.46 5.57
C LEU A 58 9.57 0.97 6.35
N GLY A 59 10.79 1.19 5.85
CA GLY A 59 12.02 0.77 6.54
C GLY A 59 12.22 1.42 7.93
N LYS A 60 11.57 2.56 8.19
CA LYS A 60 11.64 3.29 9.47
C LYS A 60 10.78 2.69 10.56
N TYR A 61 9.79 1.86 10.21
CA TYR A 61 8.81 1.32 11.15
C TYR A 61 9.33 0.07 11.87
N SER A 62 8.73 -0.22 13.04
CA SER A 62 8.97 -1.45 13.77
C SER A 62 8.27 -2.64 13.09
N THR A 63 8.65 -3.87 13.44
CA THR A 63 7.98 -5.07 12.89
C THR A 63 6.48 -5.10 13.22
N SER A 64 6.08 -4.65 14.42
CA SER A 64 4.67 -4.59 14.82
C SER A 64 3.90 -3.53 14.04
N ASP A 65 4.50 -2.37 13.79
CA ASP A 65 3.86 -1.32 13.01
C ASP A 65 3.67 -1.77 11.56
N LEU A 66 4.70 -2.39 10.97
CA LEU A 66 4.62 -2.98 9.64
C LEU A 66 3.49 -4.01 9.53
N TYR A 67 3.32 -4.85 10.55
CA TYR A 67 2.22 -5.81 10.60
C TYR A 67 0.84 -5.12 10.59
N VAL A 68 0.66 -4.06 11.38
CA VAL A 68 -0.59 -3.28 11.40
C VAL A 68 -0.83 -2.61 10.04
N MET A 69 0.19 -1.93 9.49
CA MET A 69 0.11 -1.24 8.21
C MET A 69 -0.21 -2.20 7.05
N GLN A 70 0.40 -3.39 7.03
CA GLN A 70 0.10 -4.43 6.05
C GLN A 70 -1.38 -4.83 6.08
N LYS A 71 -1.95 -4.96 7.29
CA LYS A 71 -3.34 -5.38 7.47
C LYS A 71 -4.35 -4.27 7.16
N SER A 72 -3.96 -3.01 7.27
CA SER A 72 -4.88 -1.88 7.09
C SER A 72 -4.90 -1.31 5.67
N ILE A 73 -3.78 -1.32 4.94
CA ILE A 73 -3.62 -0.54 3.70
C ILE A 73 -4.68 -0.87 2.62
N GLU A 74 -5.02 -2.14 2.45
CA GLU A 74 -6.07 -2.56 1.50
C GLU A 74 -7.42 -1.95 1.86
N LYS A 75 -7.83 -2.08 3.13
CA LYS A 75 -9.08 -1.49 3.62
C LYS A 75 -9.08 0.04 3.51
N THR A 76 -7.97 0.70 3.82
CA THR A 76 -7.84 2.16 3.70
C THR A 76 -8.08 2.63 2.26
N VAL A 77 -7.53 1.92 1.27
CA VAL A 77 -7.75 2.24 -0.15
C VAL A 77 -9.18 1.90 -0.56
N ASP A 78 -9.73 0.79 -0.11
CA ASP A 78 -11.11 0.39 -0.45
C ASP A 78 -12.14 1.38 0.08
N ASP A 79 -12.00 1.82 1.33
CA ASP A 79 -12.88 2.81 1.94
C ASP A 79 -12.77 4.16 1.23
N PHE A 80 -11.55 4.57 0.84
CA PHE A 80 -11.33 5.77 0.05
C PHE A 80 -12.06 5.71 -1.31
N LEU A 81 -11.93 4.58 -2.02
CA LEU A 81 -12.57 4.39 -3.33
C LEU A 81 -14.10 4.33 -3.22
N ALA A 82 -14.63 3.69 -2.18
CA ALA A 82 -16.07 3.67 -1.92
C ALA A 82 -16.62 5.09 -1.71
N GLY A 83 -15.89 5.93 -0.97
CA GLY A 83 -16.29 7.32 -0.74
C GLY A 83 -16.33 8.18 -2.01
N LEU A 84 -15.51 7.89 -3.03
CA LEU A 84 -15.58 8.59 -4.32
C LEU A 84 -16.85 8.22 -5.11
N ASN A 85 -17.23 6.94 -5.10
CA ASN A 85 -18.44 6.47 -5.76
C ASN A 85 -19.71 7.07 -5.13
N GLU A 86 -19.74 7.18 -3.80
CA GLU A 86 -20.86 7.81 -3.08
C GLU A 86 -21.03 9.28 -3.48
N GLN A 87 -19.93 10.03 -3.62
CA GLN A 87 -19.98 11.44 -4.04
C GLN A 87 -20.51 11.60 -5.48
N THR A 88 -20.20 10.66 -6.36
CA THR A 88 -20.66 10.66 -7.76
C THR A 88 -22.18 10.47 -7.86
N ILE A 89 -22.77 9.67 -6.97
CA ILE A 89 -24.23 9.42 -6.96
C ILE A 89 -25.01 10.63 -6.44
N THR A 90 -24.38 11.47 -5.61
CA THR A 90 -25.02 12.65 -5.00
C THR A 90 -24.86 13.95 -5.79
N ALA A 91 -24.03 13.97 -6.84
CA ALA A 91 -23.77 15.14 -7.69
C ALA A 91 -24.69 15.17 -8.92
#